data_AF-A0A1B6JF98-F1
#
_entry.id   AF-A0A1B6JF98-F1
#
_cell.length_a   1.000
_cell.length_b   1.000
_cell.length_c   1.000
_cell.angle_alpha   90.00
_cell.angle_beta   90.00
_cell.angle_gamma   90.00
#
_symmetry.space_group_name_H-M   'P 1'
#
loop_
_entity.id
_entity.type
_entity.pdbx_description
1 polymer ?
#
loop_
_entity_poly.entity_id
_entity_poly.type
_entity_poly.pdbx_seq_one_letter_code
_entity_poly.pdbx_strand_id
1 'polypeptide(L)'
;AHVTMTDLPEVLENLTNNIEYNKPIWESCGGSAQAKPLKWGSSDIDTFSPPDVLIATDCVYYNESVEPLVQTMVALSSDKTEVIVCQEERDTDQQQHAWKLFTELFTKHFQYTKVPLRDQHSLYSTDEIVILRGRKKSPL
;
A
#
# COMPACT_ATOMS: atom_id res chain seq x y z
N ALA A 1 -12.49 11.11 -3.24
CA ALA A 1 -11.82 10.32 -2.18
C ALA A 1 -11.21 11.26 -1.16
N HIS A 2 -11.10 10.83 0.10
CA HIS A 2 -10.40 11.56 1.16
C HIS A 2 -9.16 10.74 1.52
N VAL A 3 -7.98 11.24 1.12
CA VAL A 3 -6.75 10.47 1.08
C VAL A 3 -5.84 10.88 2.22
N THR A 4 -5.29 9.90 2.94
CA THR A 4 -4.14 10.11 3.82
C THR A 4 -2.96 9.38 3.21
N MET A 5 -1.97 10.14 2.75
CA MET A 5 -0.71 9.61 2.25
C MET A 5 0.28 9.55 3.40
N THR A 6 1.00 8.44 3.53
CA THR A 6 1.88 8.22 4.67
C THR A 6 3.26 7.78 4.25
N ASP A 7 4.28 8.28 4.95
CA ASP A 7 5.68 7.92 4.75
C ASP A 7 6.46 8.23 6.05
N LEU A 8 7.78 8.07 6.02
CA LEU A 8 8.69 8.50 7.07
C LEU A 8 8.70 10.04 7.22
N PRO A 9 8.98 10.57 8.42
CA PRO A 9 8.95 12.01 8.69
C PRO A 9 9.75 12.87 7.71
N GLU A 10 10.91 12.39 7.28
CA GLU A 10 11.80 13.08 6.33
C GLU A 10 11.22 13.24 4.92
N VAL A 11 10.21 12.46 4.53
CA VAL A 11 9.57 12.54 3.20
C VAL A 11 8.37 13.51 3.21
N LEU A 12 7.81 13.82 4.39
CA LEU A 12 6.52 14.51 4.50
C LEU A 12 6.51 15.92 3.91
N GLU A 13 7.62 16.65 3.97
CA GLU A 13 7.70 17.99 3.37
C GLU A 13 7.47 17.93 1.85
N ASN A 14 8.20 17.04 1.17
CA ASN A 14 8.05 16.83 -0.27
C ASN A 14 6.65 16.30 -0.63
N LEU A 15 6.14 15.37 0.16
CA LEU A 15 4.79 14.82 -0.03
C LEU A 15 3.72 15.90 0.11
N THR A 16 3.84 16.78 1.11
CA THR A 16 2.92 17.91 1.32
C THR A 16 2.99 18.90 0.16
N ASN A 17 4.20 19.23 -0.30
CA ASN A 17 4.38 20.12 -1.46
C ASN A 17 3.72 19.54 -2.72
N ASN A 18 3.86 18.23 -2.96
CA ASN A 18 3.19 17.56 -4.08
C ASN A 18 1.66 17.57 -3.96
N ILE A 19 1.12 17.39 -2.74
CA ILE A 19 -0.31 17.48 -2.48
C ILE A 19 -0.84 18.88 -2.82
N GLU A 20 -0.19 19.93 -2.31
CA GLU A 20 -0.62 21.32 -2.54
C GLU A 20 -0.47 21.74 -4.00
N TYR A 21 0.62 21.34 -4.66
CA TYR A 21 0.84 21.63 -6.08
C TYR A 21 -0.27 21.03 -6.97
N ASN A 22 -0.74 19.82 -6.64
CA ASN A 22 -1.76 19.12 -7.40
C ASN A 22 -3.20 19.34 -6.87
N LYS A 23 -3.37 20.13 -5.80
CA LYS A 23 -4.66 20.41 -5.16
C LYS A 23 -5.78 20.85 -6.11
N PRO A 24 -5.53 21.76 -7.08
CA PRO A 24 -6.58 22.21 -8.00
C PRO A 24 -7.21 21.07 -8.84
N ILE A 25 -6.50 19.96 -9.02
CA ILE A 25 -6.96 18.82 -9.83
C ILE A 25 -8.09 18.07 -9.11
N TRP A 26 -8.00 17.89 -7.79
CA TRP A 26 -8.93 17.06 -7.03
C TRP A 26 -9.90 17.86 -6.13
N GLU A 27 -9.60 19.11 -5.82
CA GLU A 27 -10.44 19.94 -4.95
C GLU A 27 -11.81 20.21 -5.58
N SER A 28 -11.86 20.46 -6.90
CA SER A 28 -13.11 20.67 -7.64
C SER A 28 -14.02 19.44 -7.65
N CYS A 29 -13.47 18.24 -7.43
CA CYS A 29 -14.19 16.98 -7.31
C CYS A 29 -14.62 16.66 -5.87
N GLY A 30 -14.45 17.60 -4.93
CA GLY A 30 -14.76 17.41 -3.51
C GLY A 30 -13.82 16.44 -2.79
N GLY A 31 -12.65 16.15 -3.37
CA GLY A 31 -11.62 15.32 -2.73
C GLY A 31 -10.85 16.07 -1.65
N SER A 32 -10.09 15.32 -0.85
CA SER A 32 -9.04 15.88 0.00
C SER A 32 -7.83 14.95 0.05
N ALA A 33 -6.66 15.52 0.31
CA ALA A 33 -5.44 14.78 0.56
C ALA A 33 -4.66 15.43 1.72
N GLN A 34 -4.03 14.61 2.54
CA GLN A 34 -3.13 15.06 3.61
C GLN A 34 -1.94 14.10 3.73
N ALA A 35 -0.81 14.61 4.20
CA ALA A 35 0.36 13.81 4.56
C ALA A 35 0.39 13.56 6.07
N LYS A 36 0.69 12.33 6.49
CA LYS A 36 0.93 12.00 7.91
C LYS A 36 2.13 11.06 8.07
N PRO A 37 2.93 11.20 9.13
CA PRO A 37 3.97 10.22 9.41
C PRO A 37 3.34 8.86 9.72
N LEU A 38 3.90 7.79 9.17
CA LEU A 38 3.61 6.43 9.62
C LEU A 38 4.84 5.55 9.42
N LYS A 39 5.52 5.23 10.52
CA LYS A 39 6.55 4.20 10.51
C LYS A 39 5.88 2.83 10.64
N TRP A 40 6.18 1.92 9.73
CA TRP A 40 5.61 0.57 9.80
C TRP A 40 6.02 -0.15 11.09
N GLY A 41 5.10 -0.95 11.63
CA GLY A 41 5.24 -1.60 12.93
C GLY A 41 5.24 -0.68 14.15
N SER A 42 5.00 0.64 14.01
CA SER A 42 4.89 1.54 15.16
C SER A 42 3.49 1.53 15.79
N SER A 43 3.41 1.95 17.05
CA SER A 43 2.15 2.13 17.79
C SER A 43 1.33 3.33 17.32
N ASP A 44 1.89 4.21 16.49
CA ASP A 44 1.21 5.43 16.01
C ASP A 44 0.02 5.12 15.09
N ILE A 45 -0.06 3.87 14.63
CA ILE A 45 -1.15 3.33 13.81
C ILE A 45 -2.54 3.48 14.45
N ASP A 46 -2.62 3.51 15.79
CA ASP A 46 -3.88 3.65 16.52
C ASP A 46 -4.57 5.01 16.27
N THR A 47 -3.84 5.98 15.71
CA THR A 47 -4.39 7.29 15.31
C THR A 47 -5.12 7.25 13.96
N PHE A 48 -5.08 6.12 13.26
CA PHE A 48 -5.71 5.91 11.96
C PHE A 48 -6.98 5.07 12.09
N SER A 49 -8.04 5.50 11.42
CA SER A 49 -9.24 4.67 11.24
C SER A 49 -9.07 3.77 10.03
N PRO A 50 -9.67 2.56 10.02
CA PRO A 50 -9.61 1.69 8.84
C PRO A 50 -10.14 2.38 7.58
N PRO A 51 -9.38 2.40 6.47
CA PRO A 51 -9.84 3.03 5.24
C PRO A 51 -10.73 2.09 4.44
N ASP A 52 -11.51 2.64 3.51
CA ASP A 52 -12.21 1.85 2.50
C ASP A 52 -11.21 1.14 1.55
N VAL A 53 -10.11 1.81 1.23
CA VAL A 53 -9.04 1.30 0.37
C VAL A 53 -7.67 1.60 1.00
N LEU A 54 -6.82 0.58 1.10
CA LEU A 54 -5.41 0.68 1.47
C LEU A 54 -4.57 0.38 0.24
N ILE A 55 -3.65 1.27 -0.11
CA ILE A 55 -2.77 1.13 -1.28
C ILE A 55 -1.32 1.10 -0.83
N ALA A 56 -0.54 0.15 -1.36
CA ALA A 56 0.91 0.12 -1.24
C ALA A 56 1.53 -0.05 -2.64
N THR A 57 2.47 0.83 -3.01
CA THR A 57 3.12 0.82 -4.33
C THR A 57 4.63 0.79 -4.17
N ASP A 58 5.27 -0.25 -4.68
CA ASP A 58 6.72 -0.50 -4.61
C ASP A 58 7.29 -0.44 -3.17
N CYS A 59 6.59 -1.08 -2.22
CA CYS A 59 6.95 -1.07 -0.80
C CYS A 59 7.73 -2.31 -0.34
N VAL A 60 7.93 -3.32 -1.19
CA VAL A 60 8.53 -4.61 -0.80
C VAL A 60 9.91 -4.80 -1.44
N TYR A 61 10.94 -4.34 -0.72
CA TYR A 61 12.32 -4.30 -1.22
C TYR A 61 13.36 -4.77 -0.18
N TYR A 62 13.14 -4.51 1.11
CA TYR A 62 14.02 -4.97 2.20
C TYR A 62 13.31 -5.98 3.10
N ASN A 63 13.96 -7.11 3.36
CA ASN A 63 13.42 -8.20 4.20
C ASN A 63 13.01 -7.71 5.59
N GLU A 64 13.81 -6.83 6.19
CA GLU A 64 13.61 -6.30 7.54
C GLU A 64 12.36 -5.43 7.65
N SER A 65 11.87 -4.90 6.52
CA SER A 65 10.68 -4.06 6.47
C SER A 65 9.39 -4.84 6.22
N VAL A 66 9.49 -6.11 5.79
CA VAL A 66 8.32 -6.91 5.36
C VAL A 66 7.38 -7.20 6.53
N GLU A 67 7.89 -7.68 7.65
CA GLU A 67 7.08 -7.97 8.83
C GLU A 67 6.38 -6.71 9.39
N PRO A 68 7.09 -5.58 9.64
CA PRO A 68 6.45 -4.33 10.03
C PRO A 68 5.39 -3.86 9.05
N LEU A 69 5.64 -3.96 7.73
CA LEU A 69 4.69 -3.57 6.70
C LEU A 69 3.40 -4.39 6.79
N VAL A 70 3.50 -5.73 6.81
CA VAL A 70 2.31 -6.58 6.87
C VAL A 70 1.54 -6.37 8.17
N GLN A 71 2.22 -6.20 9.31
CA GLN A 71 1.57 -5.86 10.59
C GLN A 71 0.78 -4.54 10.49
N THR A 72 1.38 -3.50 9.92
CA THR A 72 0.71 -2.22 9.67
C THR A 72 -0.50 -2.40 8.74
N MET A 73 -0.38 -3.15 7.65
CA MET A 73 -1.49 -3.41 6.74
C MET A 73 -2.64 -4.14 7.44
N VAL A 74 -2.34 -5.13 8.29
CA VAL A 74 -3.34 -5.88 9.07
C VAL A 74 -4.03 -4.97 10.08
N ALA A 75 -3.30 -4.11 10.78
CA ALA A 75 -3.84 -3.21 11.79
C ALA A 75 -4.70 -2.10 11.17
N LEU A 76 -4.31 -1.55 10.01
CA LEU A 76 -5.14 -0.59 9.27
C LEU A 76 -6.37 -1.23 8.63
N SER A 77 -6.36 -2.53 8.34
CA SER A 77 -7.44 -3.16 7.58
C SER A 77 -8.58 -3.67 8.46
N SER A 78 -9.80 -3.30 8.07
CA SER A 78 -11.04 -3.94 8.49
C SER A 78 -11.46 -5.05 7.51
N ASP A 79 -12.58 -5.72 7.80
CA ASP A 79 -13.25 -6.65 6.88
C ASP A 79 -13.80 -5.95 5.62
N LYS A 80 -14.03 -4.63 5.69
CA LYS A 80 -14.51 -3.82 4.56
C LYS A 80 -13.38 -3.22 3.72
N THR A 81 -12.17 -3.14 4.27
CA THR A 81 -11.01 -2.55 3.60
C THR A 81 -10.59 -3.39 2.40
N GLU A 82 -10.53 -2.74 1.25
CA GLU A 82 -9.87 -3.29 0.06
C GLU A 82 -8.38 -2.95 0.09
N VAL A 83 -7.53 -3.96 -0.06
CA VAL A 83 -6.08 -3.79 -0.08
C VAL A 83 -5.59 -3.96 -1.51
N ILE A 84 -4.85 -2.98 -2.02
CA ILE A 84 -4.22 -3.01 -3.33
C ILE A 84 -2.71 -2.88 -3.16
N VAL A 85 -1.97 -3.88 -3.62
CA VAL A 85 -0.50 -3.87 -3.60
C VAL A 85 -0.03 -3.90 -5.04
N CYS A 86 0.75 -2.91 -5.45
CA CYS A 86 1.40 -2.85 -6.75
C CYS A 86 2.91 -2.95 -6.53
N GLN A 87 3.56 -3.95 -7.12
CA GLN A 87 4.99 -4.22 -6.90
C GLN A 87 5.65 -4.61 -8.22
N GLU A 88 6.80 -4.00 -8.49
CA GLU A 88 7.73 -4.48 -9.52
C GLU A 88 8.49 -5.70 -8.97
N GLU A 89 8.41 -6.83 -9.67
CA GLU A 89 9.23 -8.01 -9.41
C GLU A 89 10.61 -7.77 -10.02
N ARG A 90 11.68 -7.95 -9.22
CA ARG A 90 13.06 -7.71 -9.65
C ARG A 90 13.88 -8.99 -9.52
N ASP A 91 14.87 -9.15 -10.38
CA ASP A 91 15.73 -10.33 -10.41
C ASP A 91 16.84 -10.33 -9.34
N THR A 92 16.80 -9.42 -8.37
CA THR A 92 17.79 -9.40 -7.29
C THR A 92 17.42 -10.38 -6.18
N ASP A 93 18.39 -11.15 -5.69
CA ASP A 93 18.16 -12.11 -4.60
C ASP A 93 17.45 -11.46 -3.40
N GLN A 94 17.84 -10.23 -3.04
CA GLN A 94 17.23 -9.51 -1.92
C GLN A 94 15.73 -9.26 -2.14
N GLN A 95 15.34 -8.77 -3.33
CA GLN A 95 13.95 -8.46 -3.64
C GLN A 95 13.11 -9.75 -3.75
N GLN A 96 13.66 -10.80 -4.37
CA GLN A 96 12.97 -12.09 -4.46
C GLN A 96 12.69 -12.69 -3.07
N HIS A 97 13.65 -12.63 -2.15
CA HIS A 97 13.44 -13.06 -0.75
C HIS A 97 12.39 -12.19 -0.04
N ALA A 98 12.45 -10.87 -0.21
CA ALA A 98 11.49 -9.95 0.42
C ALA A 98 10.08 -10.19 -0.10
N TRP A 99 9.92 -10.37 -1.42
CA TRP A 99 8.64 -10.65 -2.06
C TRP A 99 8.06 -12.00 -1.65
N LYS A 100 8.89 -13.04 -1.57
CA LYS A 100 8.48 -14.35 -1.06
C LYS A 100 8.00 -14.26 0.40
N LEU A 101 8.78 -13.62 1.27
CA LEU A 101 8.38 -13.43 2.67
C LEU A 101 7.08 -12.61 2.78
N PHE A 102 6.96 -11.55 1.99
CA PHE A 102 5.78 -10.70 1.96
C PHE A 102 4.53 -11.51 1.58
N THR A 103 4.59 -12.26 0.47
CA THR A 103 3.44 -13.05 0.00
C THR A 103 3.05 -14.16 0.99
N GLU A 104 4.03 -14.80 1.65
CA GLU A 104 3.81 -15.78 2.72
C GLU A 104 3.13 -15.18 3.95
N LEU A 105 3.50 -13.99 4.38
CA LEU A 105 2.86 -13.31 5.51
C LEU A 105 1.52 -12.71 5.12
N PHE A 106 1.43 -12.08 3.96
CA PHE A 106 0.21 -11.47 3.43
C PHE A 106 -0.92 -12.50 3.31
N THR A 107 -0.64 -13.70 2.77
CA THR A 107 -1.66 -14.76 2.63
C THR A 107 -2.14 -15.34 3.97
N LYS A 108 -1.41 -15.16 5.08
CA LYS A 108 -1.90 -15.57 6.41
C LYS A 108 -3.08 -14.72 6.85
N HIS A 109 -3.10 -13.44 6.48
CA HIS A 109 -4.08 -12.47 6.96
C HIS A 109 -5.08 -12.01 5.90
N PHE A 110 -4.72 -12.09 4.63
CA PHE A 110 -5.52 -11.59 3.51
C PHE A 110 -5.84 -12.71 2.52
N GLN A 111 -7.07 -12.73 2.02
CA GLN A 111 -7.40 -13.42 0.78
C GLN A 111 -7.19 -12.43 -0.37
N TYR A 112 -6.59 -12.87 -1.47
CA TYR A 112 -6.27 -11.98 -2.59
C TYR A 112 -6.34 -12.66 -3.94
N THR A 113 -6.38 -11.83 -4.97
CA THR A 113 -6.28 -12.22 -6.38
C THR A 113 -5.23 -11.34 -7.07
N LYS A 114 -4.51 -11.89 -8.05
CA LYS A 114 -3.66 -11.10 -8.95
C LYS A 114 -4.55 -10.48 -10.03
N VAL A 115 -4.42 -9.17 -10.25
CA VAL A 115 -5.10 -8.47 -11.34
C VAL A 115 -4.45 -8.89 -12.66
N PRO A 116 -5.18 -9.51 -13.59
CA PRO A 116 -4.65 -9.93 -14.88
C PRO A 116 -4.10 -8.75 -15.68
N LEU A 117 -3.03 -8.96 -16.46
CA LEU A 117 -2.41 -7.89 -17.27
C LEU A 117 -3.41 -7.21 -18.21
N ARG A 118 -4.35 -7.97 -18.79
CA ARG A 118 -5.44 -7.44 -19.64
C ARG A 118 -6.40 -6.49 -18.94
N ASP A 119 -6.46 -6.54 -17.61
CA ASP A 119 -7.33 -5.68 -16.78
C ASP A 119 -6.53 -4.49 -16.23
N GLN A 120 -5.22 -4.39 -16.54
CA GLN A 120 -4.37 -3.24 -16.24
C GLN A 120 -4.42 -2.21 -17.39
N HIS A 121 -3.75 -1.07 -17.21
CA HIS A 121 -3.76 -0.01 -18.21
C HIS A 121 -2.99 -0.43 -19.47
N SER A 122 -3.65 -0.38 -20.63
CA SER A 122 -3.10 -0.85 -21.93
C SER A 122 -1.71 -0.35 -22.33
N LEU A 123 -1.31 0.85 -21.87
CA LEU A 123 0.01 1.45 -22.14
C LEU A 123 0.93 1.50 -20.93
N TYR A 124 0.40 1.35 -19.72
CA TYR A 124 1.13 1.56 -18.46
C TYR A 124 1.05 0.29 -17.62
N SER A 125 1.51 -0.80 -18.22
CA SER A 125 1.52 -2.13 -17.64
C SER A 125 2.68 -2.94 -18.21
N THR A 126 3.26 -3.81 -17.40
CA THR A 126 4.26 -4.80 -17.80
C THR A 126 4.04 -6.07 -16.98
N ASP A 127 4.52 -7.21 -17.46
CA ASP A 127 4.45 -8.48 -16.74
C ASP A 127 5.32 -8.50 -15.48
N GLU A 128 6.34 -7.65 -15.43
CA GLU A 128 7.19 -7.40 -14.25
C GLU A 128 6.44 -6.65 -13.13
N ILE A 129 5.30 -6.01 -13.40
CA ILE A 129 4.51 -5.31 -12.38
C ILE A 129 3.30 -6.16 -11.99
N VAL A 130 3.30 -6.59 -10.73
CA VAL A 130 2.23 -7.37 -10.13
C VAL A 130 1.31 -6.47 -9.33
N ILE A 131 0.00 -6.59 -9.59
CA ILE A 131 -1.03 -5.96 -8.78
C ILE A 131 -1.82 -7.05 -8.05
N LEU A 132 -1.81 -7.00 -6.72
CA LEU A 132 -2.61 -7.85 -5.86
C LEU A 132 -3.80 -7.04 -5.34
N ARG A 133 -5.00 -7.62 -5.43
CA ARG A 133 -6.23 -7.09 -4.81
C ARG A 133 -6.70 -8.06 -3.74
N GLY A 134 -6.73 -7.61 -2.48
CA GLY A 134 -7.01 -8.44 -1.33
C GLY A 134 -8.01 -7.84 -0.34
N ARG A 135 -8.49 -8.69 0.57
CA ARG A 135 -9.33 -8.34 1.72
C ARG A 135 -8.90 -9.15 2.93
N LYS A 136 -9.04 -8.57 4.12
CA LYS A 136 -8.71 -9.26 5.37
C LYS A 136 -9.61 -10.48 5.52
N LYS A 137 -9.03 -11.61 5.92
CA LYS A 137 -9.79 -12.83 6.22
C LYS A 137 -10.61 -12.58 7.49
N SER A 138 -11.88 -13.01 7.49
CA SER A 138 -12.66 -13.05 8.72
C SER A 138 -11.97 -13.99 9.72
N PRO A 139 -11.91 -13.64 11.01
CA PRO A 139 -11.55 -14.62 12.03
C PRO A 139 -12.52 -15.80 11.92
N LEU A 140 -11.97 -17.02 11.97
CA LEU A 140 -12.75 -18.26 12.06
C LEU A 140 -13.59 -18.28 13.34
#